data_AF-A0A6P2FZY8-F1
#
_entry.id   AF-A0A6P2FZY8-F1
#
_cell.length_a   1.000
_cell.length_b   1.000
_cell.length_c   1.000
_cell.angle_alpha   90.00
_cell.angle_beta   90.00
_cell.angle_gamma   90.00
#
_symmetry.space_group_name_H-M   'P 1'
#
loop_
_entity.id
_entity.type
_entity.pdbx_description
1 polymer ?
#
loop_
_entity_poly.entity_id
_entity_poly.type
_entity_poly.pdbx_seq_one_letter_code
_entity_poly.pdbx_strand_id
1 'polypeptide(L)'
;MSTGEAARFPRQDINAHFYSGTEGSLTLPRLEVWRYRQDQGPAQGWHDPLTMERTAVHTGSPYSEQMRHFAALIEGKEQAVCSALDGLRTLEATLAVTQAAAANTAVAQPA
;
A
#
# COMPACT_ATOMS: atom_id res chain seq x y z
N MET A 1 8.79 -8.45 5.59
CA MET A 1 7.53 -9.17 5.82
C MET A 1 6.78 -9.19 4.50
N SER A 2 6.47 -10.37 3.94
CA SER A 2 5.70 -10.49 2.68
C SER A 2 4.21 -10.65 3.02
N THR A 3 3.33 -10.21 2.14
CA THR A 3 1.86 -10.32 2.29
C THR A 3 1.36 -11.75 1.99
N GLY A 4 2.27 -12.66 1.63
CA GLY A 4 1.97 -14.02 1.22
C GLY A 4 1.77 -14.17 -0.28
N GLU A 5 2.06 -13.12 -1.06
CA GLU A 5 2.04 -13.15 -2.52
C GLU A 5 3.14 -14.05 -3.10
N ALA A 6 4.28 -14.15 -2.42
CA ALA A 6 5.44 -14.94 -2.83
C ALA A 6 5.72 -16.10 -1.88
N ALA A 7 5.53 -17.34 -2.37
CA ALA A 7 5.66 -18.58 -1.59
C ALA A 7 7.05 -18.79 -0.92
N ARG A 8 8.09 -18.12 -1.41
CA ARG A 8 9.46 -18.20 -0.88
C ARG A 8 9.67 -17.49 0.45
N PHE A 9 8.72 -16.66 0.89
CA PHE A 9 8.79 -15.96 2.17
C PHE A 9 7.74 -16.51 3.14
N PRO A 10 8.10 -16.77 4.41
CA PRO A 10 7.14 -17.25 5.39
C PRO A 10 6.08 -16.17 5.65
N ARG A 11 4.81 -16.55 5.49
CA ARG A 11 3.69 -15.70 5.86
C ARG A 11 3.53 -15.71 7.37
N GLN A 12 3.60 -14.53 7.98
CA GLN A 12 3.22 -14.34 9.37
C GLN A 12 1.74 -13.98 9.42
N ASP A 13 0.98 -14.69 10.25
CA ASP A 13 -0.44 -14.38 10.45
C ASP A 13 -0.61 -13.28 11.51
N ILE A 14 -0.01 -12.12 11.26
CA ILE A 14 -0.09 -10.94 12.13
C ILE A 14 -0.12 -9.68 11.27
N ASN A 15 -0.96 -8.71 11.65
CA ASN A 15 -0.99 -7.41 11.00
C ASN A 15 0.22 -6.56 11.43
N ALA A 16 0.94 -6.03 10.45
CA ALA A 16 2.10 -5.15 10.65
C ALA A 16 1.80 -3.70 10.26
N HIS A 17 0.79 -3.47 9.43
CA HIS A 17 0.39 -2.12 8.98
C HIS A 17 -1.11 -1.95 9.09
N PHE A 18 -1.51 -0.73 9.45
CA PHE A 18 -2.89 -0.30 9.60
C PHE A 18 -3.06 1.02 8.85
N TYR A 19 -3.90 1.01 7.82
CA TYR A 19 -4.31 2.21 7.11
C TYR A 19 -5.71 2.55 7.61
N SER A 20 -5.92 3.74 8.14
CA SER A 20 -7.21 4.16 8.68
C SER A 20 -7.60 5.51 8.12
N GLY A 21 -8.83 5.60 7.63
CA GLY A 21 -9.42 6.82 7.10
C GLY A 21 -10.85 7.00 7.62
N THR A 22 -11.55 7.99 7.09
CA THR A 22 -12.93 8.32 7.51
C THR A 22 -13.95 7.25 7.11
N GLU A 23 -13.66 6.48 6.06
CA GLU A 23 -14.57 5.47 5.49
C GLU A 23 -14.30 4.05 6.02
N GLY A 24 -13.20 3.84 6.73
CA GLY A 24 -12.80 2.52 7.20
C GLY A 24 -11.30 2.35 7.40
N SER A 25 -10.87 1.11 7.61
CA SER A 25 -9.46 0.75 7.74
C SER A 25 -9.10 -0.51 6.94
N LEU A 26 -7.83 -0.62 6.57
CA LEU A 26 -7.24 -1.76 5.88
C LEU A 26 -6.01 -2.24 6.66
N THR A 27 -5.92 -3.55 6.89
CA THR A 27 -4.75 -4.18 7.51
C THR A 27 -3.89 -4.93 6.50
N LEU A 28 -2.56 -4.84 6.65
CA LEU A 28 -1.62 -5.70 5.93
C LEU A 28 -0.86 -6.58 6.94
N PRO A 29 -0.62 -7.87 6.64
CA PRO A 29 -0.87 -8.56 5.37
C PRO A 29 -2.18 -9.36 5.32
N ARG A 30 -3.05 -9.28 6.33
CA ARG A 30 -4.28 -10.09 6.33
C ARG A 30 -5.29 -9.63 5.28
N LEU A 31 -5.17 -8.39 4.78
CA LEU A 31 -6.10 -7.77 3.83
C LEU A 31 -7.52 -7.70 4.43
N GLU A 32 -7.62 -7.37 5.73
CA GLU A 32 -8.90 -7.15 6.39
C GLU A 32 -9.32 -5.70 6.19
N VAL A 33 -10.50 -5.52 5.58
CA VAL A 33 -11.15 -4.23 5.38
C VAL A 33 -12.24 -4.08 6.43
N TRP A 34 -12.10 -3.06 7.28
CA TRP A 34 -13.08 -2.71 8.30
C TRP A 34 -13.84 -1.47 7.85
N ARG A 35 -15.16 -1.56 7.74
CA ARG A 35 -16.01 -0.41 7.38
C ARG A 35 -17.45 -0.61 7.83
N TYR A 36 -18.18 0.49 7.99
CA TYR A 36 -19.64 0.46 8.06
C TYR A 36 -20.18 0.29 6.63
N ARG A 37 -20.98 -0.74 6.39
CA ARG A 37 -21.49 -1.01 5.05
C ARG A 37 -22.72 -0.15 4.76
N GLN A 38 -22.65 0.63 3.68
CA GLN A 38 -23.73 1.52 3.25
C GLN A 38 -24.98 0.78 2.73
N ASP A 39 -24.86 -0.50 2.35
CA ASP A 39 -26.01 -1.31 1.93
C ASP A 39 -26.89 -1.79 3.10
N GLN A 40 -26.49 -1.48 4.34
CA GLN A 40 -27.27 -1.72 5.56
C GLN A 40 -27.99 -0.45 6.07
N GLY A 41 -28.00 0.63 5.28
CA GLY A 41 -28.62 1.92 5.61
C GLY A 41 -27.62 3.07 5.68
N PRO A 42 -28.04 4.29 6.08
CA PRO A 42 -27.17 5.46 6.28
C PRO A 42 -26.27 5.34 7.54
N ALA A 43 -25.79 4.13 7.80
CA ALA A 43 -25.03 3.71 8.96
C ALA A 43 -23.60 4.28 8.92
N GLN A 44 -23.34 5.29 9.76
CA GLN A 44 -22.01 5.87 10.00
C GLN A 44 -21.74 6.08 11.50
N GLY A 45 -22.54 5.46 12.36
CA GLY A 45 -22.53 5.70 13.80
C GLY A 45 -22.00 4.51 14.60
N TRP A 46 -21.63 4.78 15.86
CA TRP A 46 -21.18 3.79 16.83
C TRP A 46 -22.22 2.71 17.16
N HIS A 47 -23.48 2.94 16.78
CA HIS A 47 -24.59 2.03 16.98
C HIS A 47 -24.80 1.06 15.82
N ASP A 48 -24.09 1.26 14.71
CA ASP A 48 -24.21 0.43 13.52
C ASP A 48 -23.20 -0.72 13.53
N PRO A 49 -23.50 -1.86 12.86
CA PRO A 49 -22.55 -2.96 12.76
C PRO A 49 -21.29 -2.57 11.97
N LEU A 50 -20.14 -2.61 12.64
CA LEU A 50 -18.84 -2.57 11.96
C LEU A 50 -18.60 -3.93 11.30
N THR A 51 -18.34 -3.94 10.00
CA THR A 51 -18.08 -5.17 9.25
C THR A 51 -16.60 -5.34 8.99
N MET A 52 -16.15 -6.60 8.93
CA MET A 52 -14.81 -6.98 8.49
C MET A 52 -14.94 -7.92 7.30
N GLU A 53 -14.33 -7.54 6.19
CA GLU A 53 -14.25 -8.34 4.98
C GLU A 53 -12.78 -8.66 4.70
N ARG A 54 -12.49 -9.88 4.25
CA ARG A 54 -11.14 -10.29 3.88
C ARG A 54 -11.07 -10.57 2.38
N THR A 55 -10.16 -9.89 1.70
CA THR A 55 -9.94 -10.11 0.27
C THR A 55 -8.95 -11.24 0.04
N ALA A 56 -9.17 -12.02 -1.02
CA ALA A 56 -8.23 -13.05 -1.44
C ALA A 56 -6.89 -12.43 -1.86
N VAL A 57 -5.78 -13.00 -1.38
CA VAL A 57 -4.44 -12.60 -1.81
C VAL A 57 -4.22 -13.11 -3.23
N HIS A 58 -3.88 -12.21 -4.16
CA HIS A 58 -3.39 -12.63 -5.46
C HIS A 58 -2.01 -13.28 -5.29
N THR A 59 -1.91 -14.55 -5.66
CA THR A 59 -0.65 -15.29 -5.63
C THR A 59 0.13 -15.03 -6.91
N GLY A 60 1.36 -14.59 -6.78
CA GLY A 60 2.22 -14.30 -7.92
C GLY A 60 3.56 -13.74 -7.50
N SER A 61 4.60 -14.02 -8.28
CA SER A 61 5.92 -13.44 -8.02
C SER A 61 5.91 -11.96 -8.42
N PRO A 62 6.07 -11.01 -7.47
CA PRO A 62 6.06 -9.59 -7.80
C PRO A 62 7.20 -9.21 -8.76
N TYR A 63 8.33 -9.93 -8.70
CA TYR A 63 9.44 -9.72 -9.65
C TYR A 63 9.09 -10.18 -11.07
N SER A 64 8.35 -11.28 -11.21
CA SER A 64 7.90 -11.74 -12.53
C SER A 64 6.96 -10.73 -13.16
N GLU A 65 6.00 -10.20 -12.39
CA GLU A 65 5.10 -9.15 -12.88
C GLU A 65 5.84 -7.84 -13.17
N GLN A 66 6.84 -7.49 -12.37
CA GLN A 66 7.67 -6.30 -12.62
C GLN A 66 8.44 -6.42 -13.96
N MET A 67 9.03 -7.59 -14.24
CA MET A 67 9.74 -7.80 -15.51
C MET A 67 8.79 -7.86 -16.70
N ARG A 68 7.62 -8.50 -16.56
CA ARG A 68 6.57 -8.50 -17.57
C ARG A 68 6.14 -7.08 -17.92
N HIS A 69 5.84 -6.27 -16.91
CA HIS A 69 5.45 -4.87 -17.09
C HIS A 69 6.57 -4.05 -17.74
N PHE A 70 7.82 -4.21 -17.30
CA PHE A 70 8.96 -3.50 -17.87
C PHE A 70 9.15 -3.80 -19.36
N ALA A 71 9.01 -5.05 -19.79
CA ALA A 71 9.04 -5.40 -21.21
C ALA A 71 7.88 -4.73 -21.98
N ALA A 72 6.67 -4.73 -21.44
CA ALA A 72 5.52 -4.07 -22.06
C ALA A 72 5.69 -2.54 -22.19
N LEU A 73 6.38 -1.89 -21.25
CA LEU A 73 6.73 -0.47 -21.34
C LEU A 73 7.69 -0.19 -22.50
N ILE A 74 8.75 -1.00 -22.66
CA ILE A 74 9.71 -0.85 -23.75
C ILE A 74 9.03 -1.00 -25.11
N GLU A 75 8.06 -1.91 -25.20
CA GLU A 75 7.27 -2.15 -26.40
C GLU A 75 6.14 -1.12 -26.62
N GLY A 76 5.94 -0.18 -25.69
CA GLY A 76 4.87 0.84 -25.77
C GLY A 76 3.45 0.30 -25.58
N LYS A 77 3.30 -0.90 -24.97
CA LYS A 77 2.00 -1.58 -24.78
C LYS A 77 1.27 -1.19 -23.50
N GLU A 78 2.01 -0.75 -22.48
CA GLU A 78 1.46 -0.32 -21.19
C GLU A 78 2.05 1.05 -20.80
N GLN A 79 1.42 1.72 -19.82
CA GLN A 79 1.95 2.95 -19.22
C GLN A 79 2.63 2.66 -17.90
N ALA A 80 3.65 3.44 -17.54
CA ALA A 80 4.42 3.21 -16.33
C ALA A 80 3.52 3.32 -15.08
N VAL A 81 3.42 2.23 -14.32
CA VAL A 81 2.74 2.23 -13.01
C VAL A 81 3.55 3.04 -11.99
N CYS A 82 4.88 3.06 -12.14
CA CYS A 82 5.80 3.89 -11.37
C CYS A 82 6.73 4.61 -12.36
N SER A 83 6.63 5.93 -12.41
CA SER A 83 7.39 6.76 -13.34
C SER A 83 8.79 7.10 -12.82
N ALA A 84 9.64 7.62 -13.70
CA ALA A 84 10.94 8.16 -13.29
C ALA A 84 10.79 9.33 -12.29
N LEU A 85 9.72 10.13 -12.40
CA LEU A 85 9.42 11.21 -11.48
C LEU A 85 9.05 10.68 -10.09
N ASP A 86 8.31 9.58 -10.00
CA ASP A 86 8.01 8.92 -8.72
C ASP A 86 9.30 8.39 -8.06
N GLY A 87 10.23 7.87 -8.87
CA GLY A 87 11.57 7.49 -8.43
C GLY A 87 12.38 8.67 -7.88
N LEU A 88 12.38 9.81 -8.58
CA LEU A 88 13.03 11.04 -8.11
C LEU A 88 12.45 11.52 -6.78
N ARG A 89 11.12 11.60 -6.68
CA ARG A 89 10.42 12.01 -5.45
C ARG A 89 10.72 11.10 -4.27
N THR A 90 10.85 9.80 -4.51
CA THR A 90 11.25 8.82 -3.48
C THR A 90 12.68 9.10 -2.99
N LEU A 91 13.60 9.43 -3.90
CA LEU A 91 14.97 9.79 -3.55
C LEU A 91 15.03 11.09 -2.73
N GLU A 92 14.29 12.12 -3.16
CA GLU A 92 14.19 13.41 -2.45
C GLU A 92 13.70 13.21 -1.01
N ALA A 93 12.59 12.47 -0.84
CA ALA A 93 12.04 12.17 0.48
C ALA A 93 13.03 11.39 1.37
N THR A 94 13.75 10.42 0.79
CA THR A 94 14.75 9.62 1.52
C THR A 94 15.92 10.49 2.01
N LEU A 95 16.40 11.41 1.17
CA LEU A 95 17.45 12.36 1.54
C LEU A 95 16.97 13.35 2.61
N ALA A 96 15.72 13.82 2.49
CA ALA A 96 15.12 14.74 3.44
C ALA A 96 15.02 14.17 4.86
N VAL A 97 14.66 12.89 5.00
CA VAL A 97 14.64 12.20 6.30
C VAL A 97 16.03 12.21 6.94
N THR A 98 17.06 11.94 6.14
CA THR A 98 18.45 11.93 6.62
C THR A 98 18.90 13.32 7.07
N GLN A 99 18.56 14.36 6.30
CA GLN A 99 18.85 15.76 6.64
C GLN A 99 18.10 16.21 7.89
N ALA A 100 16.81 15.90 7.99
CA ALA A 100 15.96 16.25 9.13
C ALA A 100 16.49 15.63 10.43
N ALA A 101 16.93 14.36 10.37
CA ALA A 101 17.51 13.67 11.51
C ALA A 101 18.83 14.31 11.98
N ALA A 102 19.71 14.71 11.04
CA ALA A 102 20.98 15.35 11.36
C ALA A 102 20.81 16.76 11.95
N ALA A 103 19.84 17.51 11.45
CA ALA A 103 19.58 18.90 11.87
C ALA A 103 18.54 19.02 12.99
N ASN A 104 17.90 17.92 13.39
CA ASN A 104 16.79 17.86 14.35
C ASN A 104 15.68 18.88 14.05
N THR A 105 15.36 19.05 12.76
CA THR A 105 14.34 19.99 12.28
C THR A 105 13.63 19.42 11.06
N ALA A 106 12.41 19.87 10.79
CA ALA A 106 11.67 19.46 9.61
C ALA A 106 12.29 20.06 8.33
N VAL A 107 12.36 19.25 7.28
CA VAL A 107 12.83 19.66 5.95
C VAL A 107 11.62 19.73 5.01
N ALA A 108 11.37 20.89 4.42
CA ALA A 108 10.32 21.06 3.42
C ALA A 108 10.70 20.33 2.12
N GLN A 109 9.72 19.71 1.46
CA GLN A 109 9.90 19.09 0.15
C GLN A 109 9.29 19.99 -0.93
N PRO A 110 9.92 20.09 -2.13
CA PRO A 110 9.29 20.73 -3.28
C PRO A 110 8.00 19.96 -3.66
N ALA A 111 7.03 20.69 -4.23
CA ALA A 111 5.75 20.13 -4.68
C ALA A 111 5.89 19.31 -5.98
#